data_AF-A0A924SSI3-F1
#
_entry.id   AF-A0A924SSI3-F1
#
_cell.length_a   1.000
_cell.length_b   1.000
_cell.length_c   1.000
_cell.angle_alpha   90.00
_cell.angle_beta   90.00
_cell.angle_gamma   90.00
#
_symmetry.space_group_name_H-M   'P 1'
#
loop_
_entity.id
_entity.type
_entity.pdbx_description
1 polymer ?
#
loop_
_entity_poly.entity_id
_entity_poly.type
_entity_poly.pdbx_seq_one_letter_code
_entity_poly.pdbx_strand_id
1 'polypeptide(L)'
;MSTSPIPDPIQAGLARGWKVIDGATLDASRTLEADVIIIGSGAGGGVTAETLAKSGLSVIIVEEGALKSSKDFKMREAEAYPSLYQESAARKTKDKAINILQGRTVGGSTTVNWTSSFRTPTPTLQYWQQHFGLAGYTPEALAPWFLMMEQRLNVSTWLTPPNENNDLLKRGAARLGIPAAAIMRNVKGCWNLGY
;
A
#
# COMPACT_ATOMS: atom_id res chain seq x y z
N MET A 1 29.61 -0.99 13.66
CA MET A 1 28.47 -0.88 12.72
C MET A 1 27.37 -0.13 13.45
N SER A 2 26.95 1.03 12.95
CA SER A 2 25.86 1.80 13.58
C SER A 2 24.55 1.07 13.38
N THR A 3 23.93 0.59 14.45
CA THR A 3 22.57 0.05 14.43
C THR A 3 21.61 1.21 14.23
N SER A 4 20.85 1.20 13.14
CA SER A 4 19.79 2.19 12.90
C SER A 4 18.89 2.30 14.14
N PRO A 5 18.58 3.51 14.63
CA PRO A 5 17.68 3.68 15.77
C PRO A 5 16.23 3.32 15.43
N ILE A 6 15.91 3.12 14.15
CA ILE A 6 14.58 2.74 13.67
C ILE A 6 14.55 1.21 13.51
N PRO A 7 13.67 0.49 14.25
CA PRO A 7 13.52 -0.94 14.09
C PRO A 7 13.11 -1.31 12.66
N ASP A 8 13.81 -2.25 12.04
CA ASP A 8 13.42 -2.83 10.75
C ASP A 8 12.54 -4.07 10.99
N PRO A 9 11.21 -3.98 10.77
CA PRO A 9 10.30 -5.09 11.05
C PRO A 9 10.55 -6.31 10.16
N ILE A 10 11.11 -6.12 8.96
CA ILE A 10 11.39 -7.20 8.01
C ILE A 10 12.62 -7.96 8.45
N GLN A 11 13.72 -7.27 8.78
CA GLN A 11 14.92 -7.93 9.32
C GLN A 11 14.63 -8.63 10.65
N ALA A 12 13.85 -7.99 11.53
CA ALA A 12 13.43 -8.60 12.79
C ALA A 12 12.51 -9.82 12.56
N GLY A 13 11.64 -9.79 11.56
CA GLY A 13 10.80 -10.92 11.15
C GLY A 13 11.62 -12.11 10.66
N LEU A 14 12.57 -11.87 9.76
CA LEU A 14 13.49 -12.88 9.26
C LEU A 14 14.32 -13.49 10.40
N ALA A 15 14.84 -12.68 11.32
CA ALA A 15 15.58 -13.15 12.48
C ALA A 15 14.72 -14.01 13.45
N ARG A 16 13.41 -13.76 13.51
CA ARG A 16 12.45 -14.61 14.24
C ARG A 16 12.07 -15.90 13.50
N GLY A 17 12.63 -16.14 12.30
CA GLY A 17 12.37 -17.35 11.53
C GLY A 17 11.14 -17.27 10.63
N TRP A 18 10.83 -16.09 10.07
CA TRP A 18 9.83 -16.01 9.00
C TRP A 18 10.15 -17.00 7.87
N LYS A 19 9.14 -17.77 7.46
CA LYS A 19 9.24 -18.70 6.34
C LYS A 19 9.15 -17.92 5.04
N VAL A 20 10.30 -17.55 4.49
CA VAL A 20 10.40 -16.83 3.21
C VAL A 20 11.22 -17.66 2.25
N ILE A 21 10.69 -17.84 1.04
CA ILE A 21 11.38 -18.52 -0.06
C ILE A 21 11.61 -17.48 -1.15
N ASP A 22 12.87 -17.32 -1.55
CA ASP A 22 13.19 -16.54 -2.75
C ASP A 22 12.97 -17.42 -3.98
N GLY A 23 11.90 -17.11 -4.71
CA GLY A 23 11.53 -17.82 -5.93
C GLY A 23 12.62 -17.79 -7.01
N ALA A 24 13.47 -16.75 -7.03
CA ALA A 24 14.57 -16.63 -8.00
C ALA A 24 15.73 -17.61 -7.72
N THR A 25 15.78 -18.18 -6.52
CA THR A 25 16.84 -19.15 -6.13
C THR A 25 16.40 -20.61 -6.25
N LEU A 26 15.17 -20.86 -6.70
CA LEU A 26 14.66 -22.22 -6.86
C LEU A 26 15.25 -22.87 -8.13
N ASP A 27 15.85 -24.03 -7.95
CA ASP A 27 16.46 -24.86 -8.99
C ASP A 27 15.59 -26.07 -9.39
N ALA A 28 14.58 -26.39 -8.58
CA ALA A 28 13.62 -27.46 -8.82
C ALA A 28 12.22 -27.06 -8.36
N SER A 29 11.20 -27.72 -8.95
CA SER A 29 9.81 -27.58 -8.53
C SER A 29 9.63 -27.97 -7.07
N ARG A 30 8.73 -27.28 -6.37
CA ARG A 30 8.36 -27.57 -4.99
C ARG A 30 6.86 -27.74 -4.86
N THR A 31 6.46 -28.68 -4.02
CA THR A 31 5.07 -28.83 -3.57
C THR A 31 4.96 -28.24 -2.17
N LEU A 32 4.03 -27.31 -2.00
CA LEU A 32 3.71 -26.68 -0.72
C LEU A 32 2.19 -26.82 -0.50
N GLU A 33 1.79 -27.04 0.74
CA GLU A 33 0.40 -27.20 1.14
C GLU A 33 0.02 -26.10 2.14
N ALA A 34 -1.19 -25.58 1.99
CA ALA A 34 -1.81 -24.61 2.87
C ALA A 34 -3.33 -24.66 2.70
N ASP A 35 -4.06 -24.15 3.68
CA ASP A 35 -5.51 -24.01 3.60
C ASP A 35 -5.90 -22.97 2.54
N VAL A 36 -5.11 -21.89 2.43
CA VAL A 36 -5.34 -20.81 1.46
C VAL A 36 -4.04 -20.34 0.82
N ILE A 37 -4.09 -20.12 -0.50
CA ILE A 37 -3.02 -19.50 -1.27
C ILE A 37 -3.51 -18.14 -1.77
N ILE A 38 -2.74 -17.09 -1.50
CA ILE A 38 -3.00 -15.72 -1.93
C ILE A 38 -1.95 -15.32 -2.96
N ILE A 39 -2.38 -14.99 -4.17
CA ILE A 39 -1.52 -14.53 -5.25
C ILE A 39 -1.51 -13.00 -5.27
N GLY A 40 -0.36 -12.42 -4.95
CA GLY A 40 -0.14 -10.99 -4.80
C GLY A 40 -0.25 -10.51 -3.35
N SER A 41 0.75 -9.76 -2.89
CA SER A 41 0.86 -9.26 -1.51
C SER A 41 0.44 -7.80 -1.34
N GLY A 42 -0.29 -7.25 -2.31
CA GLY A 42 -0.78 -5.87 -2.32
C GLY A 42 -1.81 -5.56 -1.22
N ALA A 43 -2.45 -4.39 -1.29
CA ALA A 43 -3.39 -3.91 -0.27
C ALA A 43 -4.46 -4.96 0.12
N GLY A 44 -5.10 -5.60 -0.86
CA GLY A 44 -6.08 -6.65 -0.61
C GLY A 44 -5.46 -7.95 -0.11
N GLY A 45 -4.36 -8.39 -0.73
CA GLY A 45 -3.69 -9.66 -0.41
C GLY A 45 -3.12 -9.69 1.00
N GLY A 46 -2.42 -8.63 1.41
CA GLY A 46 -1.81 -8.53 2.74
C GLY A 46 -2.85 -8.53 3.88
N VAL A 47 -3.95 -7.76 3.73
CA VAL A 47 -5.03 -7.71 4.73
C VAL A 47 -5.78 -9.04 4.80
N THR A 48 -6.02 -9.68 3.65
CA THR A 48 -6.66 -11.00 3.58
C THR A 48 -5.79 -12.05 4.25
N ALA A 49 -4.48 -12.07 3.94
CA ALA A 49 -3.54 -13.01 4.54
C ALA A 49 -3.48 -12.88 6.07
N GLU A 50 -3.40 -11.65 6.56
CA GLU A 50 -3.42 -11.40 8.00
C GLU A 50 -4.71 -11.90 8.65
N THR A 51 -5.86 -11.59 8.04
CA THR A 51 -7.17 -11.95 8.58
C THR A 51 -7.31 -13.47 8.69
N LEU A 52 -7.02 -14.18 7.61
CA LEU A 52 -7.13 -15.64 7.56
C LEU A 52 -6.12 -16.34 8.48
N ALA A 53 -4.87 -15.86 8.52
CA ALA A 53 -3.86 -16.40 9.42
C ALA A 53 -4.25 -16.22 10.90
N LYS A 54 -4.83 -15.06 11.27
CA LYS A 54 -5.35 -14.82 12.63
C LYS A 54 -6.54 -15.71 12.98
N SER A 55 -7.28 -16.18 11.99
CA SER A 55 -8.33 -17.19 12.16
C SER A 55 -7.80 -18.63 12.30
N GLY A 56 -6.48 -18.82 12.28
CA GLY A 56 -5.83 -20.12 12.48
C GLY A 56 -5.56 -20.91 11.20
N LEU A 57 -5.83 -20.33 10.03
CA LEU A 57 -5.54 -20.97 8.74
C LEU A 57 -4.06 -20.88 8.40
N SER A 58 -3.52 -21.94 7.80
CA SER A 58 -2.23 -21.91 7.12
C SER A 58 -2.38 -21.17 5.79
N VAL A 59 -1.58 -20.12 5.59
CA VAL A 59 -1.68 -19.23 4.43
C VAL A 59 -0.33 -19.13 3.74
N ILE A 60 -0.31 -19.34 2.42
CA ILE A 60 0.83 -19.04 1.56
C ILE A 60 0.53 -17.76 0.78
N ILE A 61 1.47 -16.82 0.79
CA ILE A 61 1.43 -15.64 -0.09
C ILE A 61 2.47 -15.85 -1.18
N VAL A 62 2.06 -15.73 -2.44
CA VAL A 62 2.95 -15.75 -3.61
C VAL A 62 3.03 -14.34 -4.15
N GLU A 63 4.23 -13.78 -4.22
CA GLU A 63 4.50 -12.44 -4.74
C GLU A 63 5.58 -12.53 -5.82
N GLU A 64 5.41 -11.78 -6.90
CA GLU A 64 6.36 -11.76 -8.02
C GLU A 64 7.59 -10.91 -7.68
N GLY A 65 7.39 -9.85 -6.90
CA GLY A 65 8.45 -8.95 -6.47
C GLY A 65 9.21 -9.40 -5.22
N ALA A 66 10.39 -8.81 -5.00
CA ALA A 66 11.23 -9.14 -3.86
C ALA A 66 10.67 -8.63 -2.52
N LEU A 67 10.98 -9.33 -1.43
CA LEU A 67 10.81 -8.81 -0.07
C LEU A 67 11.92 -7.80 0.24
N LYS A 68 11.57 -6.51 0.29
CA LYS A 68 12.50 -5.42 0.61
C LYS A 68 12.46 -5.04 2.09
N SER A 69 13.61 -4.67 2.62
CA SER A 69 13.82 -4.18 3.99
C SER A 69 14.26 -2.72 3.95
N SER A 70 14.26 -2.04 5.09
CA SER A 70 14.65 -0.62 5.20
C SER A 70 16.03 -0.32 4.58
N LYS A 71 16.95 -1.29 4.61
CA LYS A 71 18.30 -1.16 4.05
C LYS A 71 18.32 -1.11 2.51
N ASP A 72 17.27 -1.57 1.86
CA ASP A 72 17.21 -1.69 0.39
C ASP A 72 16.69 -0.41 -0.29
N PHE A 73 16.08 0.51 0.46
CA PHE A 73 15.57 1.77 -0.07
C PHE A 73 16.65 2.84 -0.03
N LYS A 74 17.19 3.20 -1.21
CA LYS A 74 18.30 4.15 -1.36
C LYS A 74 17.90 5.54 -1.84
N MET A 75 16.60 5.78 -2.06
CA MET A 75 16.07 7.06 -2.57
C MET A 75 16.69 7.49 -3.91
N ARG A 76 17.01 6.53 -4.78
CA ARG A 76 17.53 6.77 -6.13
C ARG A 76 16.56 6.22 -7.15
N GLU A 77 15.98 7.08 -7.98
CA GLU A 77 14.96 6.70 -8.95
C GLU A 77 15.46 5.65 -9.96
N ALA A 78 16.71 5.78 -10.39
CA ALA A 78 17.36 4.84 -11.31
C ALA A 78 17.44 3.41 -10.76
N GLU A 79 17.45 3.23 -9.44
CA GLU A 79 17.38 1.92 -8.78
C GLU A 79 15.94 1.54 -8.41
N ALA A 80 15.15 2.51 -7.94
CA ALA A 80 13.80 2.28 -7.48
C ALA A 80 12.85 1.84 -8.60
N TYR A 81 12.90 2.47 -9.78
CA TYR A 81 11.98 2.11 -10.87
C TYR A 81 12.16 0.66 -11.33
N PRO A 82 13.38 0.18 -11.69
CA PRO A 82 13.55 -1.20 -12.13
C PRO A 82 13.29 -2.24 -11.03
N SER A 83 13.50 -1.87 -9.76
CA SER A 83 13.42 -2.82 -8.64
C SER A 83 12.05 -2.89 -7.97
N LEU A 84 11.22 -1.84 -8.05
CA LEU A 84 9.96 -1.74 -7.31
C LEU A 84 8.73 -1.63 -8.21
N TYR A 85 8.87 -1.37 -9.51
CA TYR A 85 7.74 -1.21 -10.42
C TYR A 85 7.74 -2.27 -11.51
N GLN A 86 6.55 -2.66 -11.96
CA GLN A 86 6.38 -3.46 -13.16
C GLN A 86 7.00 -2.75 -14.37
N GLU A 87 7.78 -3.50 -15.14
CA GLU A 87 8.41 -3.04 -16.38
C GLU A 87 9.20 -1.71 -16.19
N SER A 88 9.84 -1.53 -15.02
CA SER A 88 10.55 -0.29 -14.69
C SER A 88 9.68 0.98 -14.81
N ALA A 89 8.39 0.88 -14.45
CA ALA A 89 7.37 1.93 -14.59
C ALA A 89 6.99 2.29 -16.05
N ALA A 90 7.36 1.44 -17.02
CA ALA A 90 7.06 1.66 -18.44
C ALA A 90 5.78 0.94 -18.93
N ARG A 91 5.07 0.21 -18.06
CA ARG A 91 3.82 -0.50 -18.41
C ARG A 91 2.77 0.47 -18.92
N LYS A 92 2.20 0.19 -20.09
CA LYS A 92 1.23 1.06 -20.77
C LYS A 92 0.07 0.29 -21.36
N THR A 93 -1.02 0.98 -21.66
CA THR A 93 -2.07 0.48 -22.55
C THR A 93 -1.50 0.19 -23.94
N LYS A 94 -2.18 -0.66 -24.73
CA LYS A 94 -1.72 -1.10 -26.06
C LYS A 94 -1.43 0.06 -27.01
N ASP A 95 -2.24 1.12 -26.94
CA ASP A 95 -2.11 2.36 -27.71
C ASP A 95 -1.10 3.36 -27.12
N LYS A 96 -0.49 3.03 -25.97
CA LYS A 96 0.46 3.85 -25.21
C LYS A 96 -0.12 5.13 -24.62
N ALA A 97 -1.45 5.30 -24.63
CA ALA A 97 -2.11 6.52 -24.15
C ALA A 97 -2.07 6.65 -22.62
N ILE A 98 -2.08 5.53 -21.89
CA ILE A 98 -2.11 5.52 -20.42
C ILE A 98 -0.90 4.74 -19.91
N ASN A 99 -0.15 5.37 -19.00
CA ASN A 99 0.92 4.71 -18.24
C ASN A 99 0.37 4.13 -16.93
N ILE A 100 0.77 2.92 -16.58
CA ILE A 100 0.29 2.17 -15.41
C ILE A 100 1.45 1.99 -14.44
N LEU A 101 1.41 2.71 -13.32
CA LEU A 101 2.37 2.56 -12.23
C LEU A 101 1.88 1.46 -11.28
N GLN A 102 2.49 0.28 -11.39
CA GLN A 102 2.15 -0.89 -10.58
C GLN A 102 3.37 -1.34 -9.78
N GLY A 103 3.24 -1.45 -8.46
CA GLY A 103 4.30 -1.97 -7.61
C GLY A 103 4.53 -3.47 -7.83
N ARG A 104 5.80 -3.87 -7.91
CA ARG A 104 6.31 -5.25 -8.06
C ARG A 104 7.30 -5.54 -6.94
N THR A 105 6.77 -5.73 -5.74
CA THR A 105 7.52 -5.93 -4.49
C THR A 105 6.55 -6.46 -3.44
N VAL A 106 7.03 -7.05 -2.35
CA VAL A 106 6.14 -7.38 -1.22
C VAL A 106 5.44 -6.11 -0.71
N GLY A 107 4.11 -6.15 -0.63
CA GLY A 107 3.24 -4.98 -0.39
C GLY A 107 2.66 -4.35 -1.67
N GLY A 108 3.14 -4.75 -2.85
CA GLY A 108 2.68 -4.26 -4.15
C GLY A 108 2.73 -2.74 -4.25
N SER A 109 1.69 -2.13 -4.84
CA SER A 109 1.60 -0.67 -4.98
C SER A 109 1.53 0.08 -3.64
N THR A 110 1.23 -0.59 -2.52
CA THR A 110 1.25 0.08 -1.19
C THR A 110 2.65 0.45 -0.73
N THR A 111 3.68 -0.24 -1.25
CA THR A 111 5.09 0.04 -0.95
C THR A 111 5.61 1.30 -1.66
N VAL A 112 4.95 1.74 -2.75
CA VAL A 112 5.45 2.81 -3.62
C VAL A 112 4.48 3.99 -3.78
N ASN A 113 3.33 3.98 -3.12
CA ASN A 113 2.32 5.02 -3.27
C ASN A 113 2.60 6.28 -2.43
N TRP A 114 1.71 7.28 -2.57
CA TRP A 114 1.78 8.57 -1.88
C TRP A 114 1.18 8.57 -0.46
N THR A 115 0.96 7.40 0.15
CA THR A 115 0.41 7.24 1.52
C THR A 115 -0.96 7.88 1.76
N SER A 116 -1.66 8.33 0.71
CA SER A 116 -2.93 9.05 0.85
C SER A 116 -4.07 8.06 1.11
N SER A 117 -4.88 8.35 2.13
CA SER A 117 -5.94 7.48 2.61
C SER A 117 -7.29 8.21 2.54
N PHE A 118 -8.25 7.64 1.83
CA PHE A 118 -9.59 8.19 1.72
C PHE A 118 -10.62 7.08 1.86
N ARG A 119 -11.75 7.38 2.51
CA ARG A 119 -12.92 6.52 2.44
C ARG A 119 -13.56 6.66 1.07
N THR A 120 -14.21 5.60 0.60
CA THR A 120 -14.97 5.63 -0.65
C THR A 120 -16.08 6.69 -0.55
N PRO A 121 -16.16 7.65 -1.48
CA PRO A 121 -17.20 8.68 -1.44
C PRO A 121 -18.61 8.09 -1.54
N THR A 122 -19.57 8.68 -0.82
CA THR A 122 -20.98 8.27 -0.88
C THR A 122 -21.55 8.20 -2.30
N PRO A 123 -21.28 9.16 -3.22
CA PRO A 123 -21.78 9.06 -4.60
C PRO A 123 -21.24 7.84 -5.35
N THR A 124 -20.00 7.43 -5.07
CA THR A 124 -19.42 6.21 -5.66
C THR A 124 -20.11 4.96 -5.14
N LEU A 125 -20.38 4.89 -3.84
CA LEU A 125 -21.11 3.78 -3.23
C LEU A 125 -22.54 3.67 -3.77
N GLN A 126 -23.24 4.81 -3.94
CA GLN A 126 -24.57 4.85 -4.55
C GLN A 126 -24.55 4.36 -5.99
N TYR A 127 -23.57 4.79 -6.79
CA TYR A 127 -23.39 4.33 -8.16
C TYR A 127 -23.22 2.80 -8.21
N TRP A 128 -22.41 2.24 -7.31
CA TRP A 128 -22.19 0.79 -7.23
C TRP A 128 -23.46 0.01 -6.85
N GLN A 129 -24.25 0.53 -5.92
CA GLN A 129 -25.54 -0.05 -5.56
C GLN A 129 -26.50 -0.08 -6.75
N GLN A 130 -26.59 1.03 -7.51
CA GLN A 130 -27.51 1.17 -8.63
C GLN A 130 -27.13 0.33 -9.86
N HIS A 131 -25.83 0.16 -10.12
CA HIS A 131 -25.36 -0.40 -11.39
C HIS A 131 -24.71 -1.78 -11.29
N PHE A 132 -24.26 -2.21 -10.10
CA PHE A 132 -23.45 -3.44 -9.96
C PHE A 132 -24.00 -4.43 -8.93
N GLY A 133 -25.24 -4.25 -8.44
CA GLY A 133 -25.87 -5.17 -7.50
C GLY A 133 -25.25 -5.17 -6.10
N LEU A 134 -24.47 -4.13 -5.76
CA LEU A 134 -23.77 -4.01 -4.49
C LEU A 134 -24.64 -3.35 -3.42
N ALA A 135 -25.88 -3.81 -3.24
CA ALA A 135 -26.88 -3.19 -2.35
C ALA A 135 -26.40 -3.01 -0.90
N GLY A 136 -25.52 -3.89 -0.42
CA GLY A 136 -24.94 -3.80 0.93
C GLY A 136 -23.79 -2.80 1.10
N TYR A 137 -23.32 -2.14 0.03
CA TYR A 137 -22.18 -1.21 0.08
C TYR A 137 -22.65 0.19 0.46
N THR A 138 -23.16 0.35 1.69
CA THR A 138 -23.53 1.66 2.24
C THR A 138 -22.40 2.25 3.08
N PRO A 139 -22.36 3.58 3.29
CA PRO A 139 -21.41 4.20 4.21
C PRO A 139 -21.42 3.55 5.60
N GLU A 140 -22.59 3.21 6.11
CA GLU A 140 -22.81 2.61 7.43
C GLU A 140 -22.28 1.18 7.49
N ALA A 141 -22.55 0.38 6.46
CA ALA A 141 -22.07 -1.00 6.38
C ALA A 141 -20.54 -1.08 6.25
N LEU A 142 -19.92 -0.09 5.58
CA LEU A 142 -18.47 -0.03 5.40
C LEU A 142 -17.73 0.68 6.54
N ALA A 143 -18.42 1.49 7.35
CA ALA A 143 -17.80 2.28 8.41
C ALA A 143 -16.96 1.46 9.41
N PRO A 144 -17.41 0.29 9.92
CA PRO A 144 -16.59 -0.51 10.83
C PRO A 144 -15.29 -0.98 10.21
N TRP A 145 -15.31 -1.35 8.93
CA TRP A 145 -14.12 -1.82 8.20
C TRP A 145 -13.14 -0.69 7.93
N PHE A 146 -13.63 0.50 7.57
CA PHE A 146 -12.79 1.69 7.44
C PHE A 146 -12.13 2.06 8.77
N LEU A 147 -12.90 2.09 9.87
CA LEU A 147 -12.36 2.39 11.20
C LEU A 147 -11.28 1.38 11.63
N MET A 148 -11.53 0.09 11.43
CA MET A 148 -10.57 -0.97 11.70
C MET A 148 -9.25 -0.73 10.94
N MET A 149 -9.33 -0.45 9.64
CA MET A 149 -8.14 -0.26 8.81
C MET A 149 -7.43 1.07 9.09
N GLU A 150 -8.17 2.14 9.39
CA GLU A 150 -7.62 3.42 9.80
C GLU A 150 -6.78 3.26 11.07
N GLN A 151 -7.30 2.54 12.07
CA GLN A 151 -6.55 2.26 13.29
C GLN A 151 -5.34 1.33 13.02
N ARG A 152 -5.55 0.24 12.28
CA ARG A 152 -4.52 -0.75 11.92
C ARG A 152 -3.32 -0.10 11.22
N LEU A 153 -3.58 0.87 10.33
CA LEU A 153 -2.59 1.49 9.46
C LEU A 153 -2.12 2.88 9.97
N ASN A 154 -2.51 3.28 11.17
CA ASN A 154 -2.16 4.59 11.77
C ASN A 154 -2.60 5.77 10.88
N VAL A 155 -3.79 5.68 10.29
CA VAL A 155 -4.32 6.76 9.45
C VAL A 155 -4.59 7.99 10.30
N SER A 156 -3.94 9.10 9.97
CA SER A 156 -4.05 10.36 10.70
C SER A 156 -3.88 11.56 9.77
N THR A 157 -4.28 12.75 10.24
CA THR A 157 -4.06 13.99 9.51
C THR A 157 -2.57 14.26 9.35
N TRP A 158 -2.19 14.88 8.23
CA TRP A 158 -0.82 15.36 8.01
C TRP A 158 -0.35 16.24 9.18
N LEU A 159 0.77 15.86 9.82
CA LEU A 159 1.25 16.50 11.06
C LEU A 159 2.08 17.77 10.83
N THR A 160 2.64 17.93 9.63
CA THR A 160 3.41 19.11 9.23
C THR A 160 2.57 20.07 8.41
N PRO A 161 2.83 21.39 8.50
CA PRO A 161 2.21 22.37 7.61
C PRO A 161 2.54 22.08 6.14
N PRO A 162 1.62 22.41 5.21
CA PRO A 162 1.94 22.37 3.79
C PRO A 162 3.07 23.35 3.45
N ASN A 163 3.80 23.08 2.38
CA ASN A 163 4.70 24.08 1.80
C ASN A 163 3.90 25.29 1.25
N GLU A 164 4.60 26.40 1.00
CA GLU A 164 3.96 27.66 0.57
C GLU A 164 3.15 27.51 -0.73
N ASN A 165 3.61 26.67 -1.66
CA ASN A 165 2.88 26.41 -2.91
C ASN A 165 1.49 25.82 -2.64
N ASN A 166 1.43 24.81 -1.77
CA ASN A 166 0.18 24.17 -1.37
C ASN A 166 -0.68 25.11 -0.50
N ASP A 167 -0.08 25.94 0.34
CA ASP A 167 -0.83 26.91 1.14
C ASP A 167 -1.45 28.02 0.28
N LEU A 168 -0.72 28.52 -0.73
CA LEU A 168 -1.25 29.50 -1.69
C LEU A 168 -2.47 28.95 -2.44
N LEU A 169 -2.44 27.68 -2.85
CA LEU A 169 -3.59 27.01 -3.45
C LEU A 169 -4.77 26.94 -2.47
N LYS A 170 -4.53 26.60 -1.21
CA LYS A 170 -5.56 26.58 -0.15
C LYS A 170 -6.19 27.95 0.05
N ARG A 171 -5.39 29.03 0.08
CA ARG A 171 -5.87 30.41 0.19
C ARG A 171 -6.69 30.83 -1.04
N GLY A 172 -6.26 30.44 -2.23
CA GLY A 172 -7.01 30.65 -3.47
C GLY A 172 -8.36 29.95 -3.46
N ALA A 173 -8.38 28.67 -3.08
CA ALA A 173 -9.61 27.88 -2.94
C ALA A 173 -10.59 28.52 -1.95
N ALA A 174 -10.11 28.99 -0.80
CA ALA A 174 -10.93 29.69 0.19
C ALA A 174 -11.59 30.97 -0.38
N ARG A 175 -10.86 31.78 -1.16
CA ARG A 175 -11.43 32.98 -1.82
C ARG A 175 -12.51 32.64 -2.84
N LEU A 176 -12.44 31.46 -3.45
CA LEU A 176 -13.42 30.96 -4.43
C LEU A 176 -14.55 30.15 -3.78
N GLY A 177 -14.54 29.97 -2.45
CA GLY A 177 -15.51 29.13 -1.75
C GLY A 177 -15.35 27.63 -2.03
N ILE A 178 -14.19 27.19 -2.50
CA ILE A 178 -13.88 25.78 -2.78
C ILE A 178 -13.33 25.13 -1.50
N PRO A 179 -13.97 24.07 -0.97
CA PRO A 179 -13.47 23.36 0.21
C PRO A 179 -12.10 22.71 -0.05
N ALA A 180 -11.16 22.92 0.87
CA ALA A 180 -9.84 22.29 0.84
C ALA A 180 -9.51 21.74 2.24
N ALA A 181 -9.09 20.49 2.30
CA ALA A 181 -8.74 19.80 3.55
C ALA A 181 -7.34 19.17 3.45
N ALA A 182 -6.72 18.93 4.60
CA ALA A 182 -5.48 18.16 4.66
C ALA A 182 -5.77 16.68 4.36
N ILE A 183 -4.90 16.05 3.58
CA ILE A 183 -5.00 14.63 3.23
C ILE A 183 -4.69 13.78 4.47
N MET A 184 -5.51 12.75 4.71
CA MET A 184 -5.21 11.71 5.70
C MET A 184 -4.15 10.75 5.17
N ARG A 185 -3.24 10.29 6.03
CA ARG A 185 -2.13 9.42 5.62
C ARG A 185 -1.96 8.21 6.52
N ASN A 186 -1.60 7.08 5.94
CA ASN A 186 -1.23 5.85 6.66
C ASN A 186 0.27 5.79 7.03
N VAL A 187 0.76 6.76 7.83
CA VAL A 187 2.17 6.85 8.23
C VAL A 187 2.34 6.84 9.75
N LYS A 188 3.46 6.29 10.23
CA LYS A 188 3.84 6.29 11.65
C LYS A 188 5.29 6.75 11.80
N GLY A 189 5.51 7.83 12.54
CA GLY A 189 6.86 8.38 12.75
C GLY A 189 7.52 8.87 11.46
N CYS A 190 6.75 9.39 10.50
CA CYS A 190 7.28 9.91 9.23
C CYS A 190 7.97 11.26 9.46
N TRP A 191 9.23 11.37 9.04
CA TRP A 191 10.03 12.59 9.19
C TRP A 191 9.79 13.60 8.06
N ASN A 192 8.85 13.32 7.15
CA ASN A 192 8.47 14.19 6.05
C ASN A 192 9.66 14.65 5.19
N LEU A 193 10.61 13.72 4.94
CA LEU A 193 11.84 13.94 4.16
C LEU A 193 11.67 13.63 2.66
N GLY A 194 10.46 13.26 2.23
CA GLY A 194 10.15 13.15 0.81
C GLY A 194 10.06 14.55 0.19
N TYR A 195 10.44 14.66 -1.08
CA TYR A 195 10.38 15.90 -1.87
C TYR A 195 8.95 16.46 -1.96
#